data_AF-A0A6J4V7L2-F1
#
_entry.id   AF-A0A6J4V7L2-F1
#
_cell.length_a   1.000
_cell.length_b   1.000
_cell.length_c   1.000
_cell.angle_alpha   90.00
_cell.angle_beta   90.00
_cell.angle_gamma   90.00
#
_symmetry.space_group_name_H-M   'P 1'
#
loop_
_entity.id
_entity.type
_entity.pdbx_description
1 polymer ?
#
loop_
_entity_poly.entity_id
_entity_poly.type
_entity_poly.pdbx_seq_one_letter_code
_entity_poly.pdbx_strand_id
1 'polypeptide(L)'
;MASDAPLHALGMTQEQMAAYLEELLLEEAQEAAEARGTSAETELDSPGFAAARSATSYAVRLIAANNAFLARQLLDLGVLQMPASGEPAVGDD
;
A
#
# COMPACT_ATOMS: atom_id res chain seq x y z
N MET A 1 18.87 -7.26 -1.71
CA MET A 1 17.49 -6.76 -1.82
C MET A 1 16.83 -7.53 -2.94
N ALA A 2 15.82 -8.35 -2.66
CA ALA A 2 15.04 -8.98 -3.72
C ALA A 2 14.35 -7.86 -4.50
N SER A 3 14.42 -7.91 -5.82
CA SER A 3 13.81 -6.92 -6.70
C SER A 3 12.29 -6.89 -6.48
N ASP A 4 11.76 -5.75 -6.05
CA ASP A 4 10.31 -5.50 -5.88
C ASP A 4 9.57 -5.35 -7.22
N ALA A 5 10.26 -5.46 -8.35
CA ALA A 5 9.68 -5.31 -9.69
C ALA A 5 8.47 -6.23 -9.97
N PRO A 6 8.41 -7.50 -9.50
CA PRO A 6 7.24 -8.34 -9.70
C PRO A 6 6.01 -7.89 -8.88
N LEU A 7 6.22 -7.25 -7.73
CA LEU A 7 5.14 -6.76 -6.86
C LEU A 7 4.44 -5.54 -7.47
N HIS A 8 5.20 -4.66 -8.12
CA HIS A 8 4.64 -3.53 -8.88
C HIS A 8 3.69 -3.96 -10.00
N ALA A 9 3.86 -5.17 -10.55
CA ALA A 9 2.98 -5.68 -11.60
C ALA A 9 1.58 -6.09 -11.09
N LEU A 10 1.41 -6.29 -9.78
CA LEU A 10 0.15 -6.75 -9.18
C LEU A 10 -0.62 -5.68 -8.40
N GLY A 11 -0.06 -4.48 -8.24
CA GLY A 11 -0.75 -3.38 -7.58
C GLY A 11 0.19 -2.41 -6.86
N MET A 12 -0.32 -1.83 -5.77
CA MET A 12 0.41 -0.88 -4.94
C MET A 12 1.54 -1.58 -4.15
N THR A 13 2.66 -0.87 -3.98
CA THR A 13 3.69 -1.25 -3.01
C THR A 13 3.17 -1.13 -1.59
N GLN A 14 3.90 -1.73 -0.64
CA GLN A 14 3.61 -1.55 0.79
C GLN A 14 3.59 -0.06 1.19
N GLU A 15 4.54 0.73 0.68
CA GLU A 15 4.61 2.18 0.95
C GLU A 15 3.41 2.93 0.37
N GLN A 16 3.03 2.60 -0.87
CA GLN A 16 1.87 3.21 -1.53
C GLN A 16 0.56 2.87 -0.79
N MET A 17 0.39 1.60 -0.37
CA MET A 17 -0.78 1.20 0.43
C MET A 17 -0.81 1.91 1.78
N ALA A 18 0.35 2.05 2.45
CA ALA A 18 0.42 2.74 3.73
C ALA A 18 0.07 4.23 3.60
N ALA A 19 0.59 4.90 2.57
CA ALA A 19 0.26 6.30 2.29
C ALA A 19 -1.24 6.47 2.01
N TYR A 20 -1.81 5.62 1.15
CA TYR A 20 -3.24 5.67 0.82
C TYR A 20 -4.14 5.43 2.04
N LEU A 21 -3.78 4.49 2.92
CA LEU A 21 -4.55 4.23 4.14
C LEU A 21 -4.44 5.37 5.16
N GLU A 22 -3.31 6.09 5.19
CA GLU A 22 -3.16 7.28 6.04
C GLU A 22 -4.04 8.44 5.55
N GLU A 23 -4.17 8.62 4.23
CA GLU A 23 -5.10 9.59 3.63
C GLU A 23 -6.56 9.25 4.01
N LEU A 24 -6.96 7.98 3.89
CA LEU A 24 -8.31 7.53 4.28
C LEU A 24 -8.59 7.75 5.77
N LEU A 25 -7.62 7.48 6.65
CA LEU A 25 -7.78 7.73 8.09
C LEU A 25 -7.91 9.23 8.39
N LEU A 26 -7.23 10.09 7.65
CA LEU A 26 -7.36 11.54 7.80
C LEU A 26 -8.76 12.01 7.37
N GLU A 27 -9.28 11.50 6.26
CA GLU A 27 -10.65 11.79 5.78
C GLU A 27 -11.69 11.36 6.81
N GLU A 28 -11.62 10.12 7.30
CA GLU A 28 -12.53 9.62 8.34
C GLU A 28 -12.45 10.45 9.63
N ALA A 29 -11.25 10.91 10.01
CA ALA A 29 -11.07 11.74 11.20
C ALA A 29 -11.68 13.13 11.01
N GLN A 30 -11.64 13.70 9.80
CA GLN A 30 -12.31 14.96 9.48
C GLN A 30 -13.83 14.83 9.58
N GLU A 31 -14.41 13.78 8.99
CA GLU A 31 -15.85 13.52 9.08
C GLU A 31 -16.31 13.32 10.53
N ALA A 32 -15.55 12.55 11.31
CA ALA A 32 -15.80 12.36 12.73
C ALA A 32 -15.73 13.68 13.52
N ALA A 33 -14.75 14.52 13.21
CA ALA A 33 -14.56 15.81 13.85
C ALA A 33 -15.73 16.76 13.58
N GLU A 34 -16.22 16.80 12.33
CA GLU A 34 -17.40 17.57 11.96
C GLU A 34 -18.65 17.08 12.70
N ALA A 35 -18.86 15.76 12.78
CA ALA A 35 -20.00 15.17 13.46
C ALA A 35 -20.00 15.40 14.98
N ARG A 36 -18.80 15.46 15.59
CA ARG A 36 -18.63 15.59 17.05
C ARG A 36 -18.30 17.01 17.51
N GLY A 37 -18.09 17.95 16.58
CA GLY A 37 -17.72 19.33 16.90
C GLY A 37 -16.32 19.46 17.51
N THR A 38 -15.36 18.65 17.04
CA THR A 38 -13.96 18.66 17.49
C THR A 38 -13.01 18.91 16.31
N SER A 39 -11.69 18.72 16.50
CA SER A 39 -10.68 18.75 15.43
C SER A 39 -10.30 17.34 14.95
N ALA A 40 -9.89 17.23 13.68
CA ALA A 40 -9.40 15.98 13.10
C ALA A 40 -8.17 15.43 13.86
N GLU A 41 -7.28 16.31 14.33
CA GLU A 41 -6.13 15.94 15.16
C GLU A 41 -6.58 15.25 16.46
N THR A 42 -7.62 15.78 17.13
CA THR A 42 -8.18 15.18 18.34
C THR A 42 -8.78 13.80 18.06
N GLU A 43 -9.43 13.62 16.92
CA GLU A 43 -9.99 12.33 16.51
C GLU A 43 -8.91 11.31 16.16
N LEU A 44 -7.85 11.72 15.47
CA LEU A 44 -6.70 10.87 15.15
C LEU A 44 -5.97 10.36 16.39
N ASP A 45 -5.95 11.15 17.46
CA ASP A 45 -5.38 10.77 18.76
C ASP A 45 -6.34 9.89 19.60
N SER A 46 -7.56 9.64 19.11
CA SER A 46 -8.52 8.81 19.84
C SER A 46 -8.10 7.32 19.82
N PRO A 47 -8.51 6.54 20.84
CA PRO A 47 -8.25 5.11 20.88
C PRO A 47 -8.79 4.34 19.65
N GLY A 48 -9.88 4.82 19.05
CA GLY A 48 -10.47 4.23 17.85
C GLY A 48 -9.56 4.35 16.64
N PHE A 49 -9.06 5.55 16.37
CA PHE A 49 -8.12 5.79 15.26
C PHE A 49 -6.76 5.15 15.51
N ALA A 50 -6.27 5.13 16.76
CA ALA A 50 -5.05 4.40 17.11
C ALA A 50 -5.18 2.89 16.83
N ALA A 51 -6.33 2.28 17.16
CA ALA A 51 -6.63 0.89 16.84
C ALA A 51 -6.73 0.67 15.32
N ALA A 52 -7.38 1.58 14.60
CA ALA A 52 -7.48 1.52 13.14
C ALA A 52 -6.09 1.56 12.48
N ARG A 53 -5.21 2.50 12.89
CA ARG A 53 -3.82 2.61 12.39
C ARG A 53 -3.00 1.33 12.65
N SER A 54 -3.21 0.68 13.80
CA SER A 54 -2.56 -0.60 14.11
C SER A 54 -3.08 -1.73 13.22
N ALA A 55 -4.39 -1.81 13.03
CA ALA A 55 -5.04 -2.82 12.19
C ALA A 55 -4.63 -2.68 10.71
N THR A 56 -4.61 -1.45 10.19
CA THR A 56 -4.22 -1.15 8.80
C THR A 56 -2.75 -1.52 8.56
N SER A 57 -1.86 -1.25 9.51
CA SER A 57 -0.45 -1.70 9.44
C SER A 57 -0.30 -3.22 9.32
N TYR A 58 -1.13 -4.00 10.01
CA TYR A 58 -1.14 -5.45 9.85
C TYR A 58 -1.73 -5.88 8.50
N ALA A 59 -2.85 -5.25 8.08
CA ALA A 59 -3.50 -5.54 6.80
C ALA A 59 -2.56 -5.31 5.60
N VAL A 60 -1.79 -4.22 5.60
CA VAL A 60 -0.78 -3.91 4.57
C VAL A 60 0.24 -5.03 4.44
N ARG A 61 0.72 -5.58 5.56
CA ARG A 61 1.69 -6.70 5.55
C ARG A 61 1.07 -7.98 5.00
N LEU A 62 -0.18 -8.27 5.34
CA LEU A 62 -0.89 -9.42 4.83
C LEU A 62 -1.10 -9.33 3.31
N ILE A 63 -1.54 -8.17 2.82
CA ILE A 63 -1.75 -7.94 1.38
C ILE A 63 -0.42 -8.02 0.63
N ALA A 64 0.64 -7.40 1.15
CA ALA A 64 1.97 -7.47 0.54
C ALA A 64 2.48 -8.92 0.44
N ALA A 65 2.31 -9.72 1.49
CA ALA A 65 2.69 -11.14 1.49
C ALA A 65 1.87 -11.95 0.46
N ASN A 66 0.56 -11.69 0.35
CA ASN A 66 -0.29 -12.32 -0.64
C ASN A 66 0.11 -11.93 -2.07
N ASN A 67 0.39 -10.65 -2.32
CA ASN A 67 0.85 -10.18 -3.62
C ASN A 67 2.19 -10.80 -4.00
N ALA A 68 3.11 -10.99 -3.05
CA ALA A 68 4.39 -11.66 -3.30
C ALA A 68 4.19 -13.12 -3.71
N PHE A 69 3.30 -13.82 -3.01
CA PHE A 69 2.93 -15.20 -3.33
C PHE A 69 2.32 -15.32 -4.73
N LEU A 70 1.35 -14.46 -5.06
CA LEU A 70 0.71 -14.44 -6.38
C LEU A 70 1.69 -14.07 -7.49
N ALA A 71 2.56 -13.07 -7.27
CA ALA A 71 3.57 -12.67 -8.24
C ALA A 71 4.49 -13.84 -8.58
N ARG A 72 4.89 -14.62 -7.56
CA ARG A 72 5.70 -15.81 -7.78
C ARG A 72 4.96 -16.88 -8.58
N GLN A 73 3.71 -17.17 -8.23
CA GLN A 73 2.92 -18.15 -8.99
C GLN A 73 2.75 -17.73 -10.45
N LEU A 74 2.49 -16.45 -10.71
CA LEU A 74 2.30 -15.94 -12.07
C LEU A 74 3.60 -15.92 -12.88
N LEU A 75 4.75 -15.70 -12.23
CA LEU A 75 6.07 -15.89 -12.84
C LEU A 75 6.32 -17.35 -13.19
N ASP A 76 6.04 -18.28 -12.26
CA ASP A 76 6.22 -19.72 -12.48
C ASP A 76 5.30 -20.24 -13.62
N LEU A 77 4.13 -19.63 -13.82
CA LEU A 77 3.20 -19.91 -14.92
C LEU A 77 3.57 -19.17 -16.24
N GLY A 78 4.56 -18.29 -16.22
CA GLY A 78 4.96 -17.49 -17.39
C GLY A 78 3.97 -16.39 -17.79
N VAL A 79 3.00 -16.07 -16.92
CA VAL A 79 2.02 -14.99 -17.14
C VAL A 79 2.68 -13.63 -16.92
N LEU A 80 3.47 -13.50 -15.85
CA LEU A 80 4.36 -12.36 -15.65
C LEU A 80 5.73 -12.69 -16.23
N GLN A 81 6.35 -11.70 -16.85
CA GLN A 81 7.74 -11.78 -17.27
C GLN A 81 8.57 -10.82 -16.42
N MET A 82 9.72 -11.30 -15.93
CA MET A 82 10.71 -10.41 -15.34
C MET A 82 11.20 -9.45 -16.42
N PRO A 83 11.29 -8.13 -16.15
CA PRO A 83 11.93 -7.23 -17.08
C PRO A 83 13.35 -7.74 -17.33
N ALA A 84 13.73 -7.87 -18.61
CA ALA A 84 15.06 -8.31 -18.99
C ALA A 84 16.08 -7.37 -18.33
N SER A 85 16.86 -7.89 -17.38
CA SER A 85 17.88 -7.14 -16.69
C SER A 85 18.99 -6.80 -17.68
N GLY A 86 18.91 -5.65 -18.36
CA GLY A 86 19.98 -5.22 -19.27
C GLY A 86 19.77 -4.08 -20.26
N GLU A 87 18.58 -3.49 -20.46
CA GLU A 87 18.46 -2.38 -21.44
C GLU A 87 18.22 -1.01 -20.77
N PRO A 88 19.13 -0.03 -20.94
CA PRO A 88 18.83 1.33 -20.56
C PRO A 88 17.74 1.86 -21.50
N ALA A 89 16.76 2.56 -20.93
CA ALA A 89 15.79 3.33 -21.69
C ALA A 89 16.52 4.48 -22.41
N VAL A 90 17.07 4.19 -23.59
CA VAL A 90 17.53 5.19 -24.54
C VAL A 90 16.76 4.96 -25.83
N GLY A 91 15.80 5.84 -26.03
CA GLY A 91 15.18 6.13 -27.31
C GLY A 91 14.88 7.62 -27.33
N ASP A 92 15.94 8.42 -27.46
CA ASP A 92 15.83 9.70 -28.17
C ASP A 92 15.45 9.37 -29.62
N ASP A 93 14.33 9.91 -30.06
CA ASP A 93 14.11 10.44 -31.42
C ASP A 93 12.95 11.46 -31.36
#